data_AF-A0A1M6YAH8-F1
#
_entry.id   AF-A0A1M6YAH8-F1
#
_cell.length_a   1.000
_cell.length_b   1.000
_cell.length_c   1.000
_cell.angle_alpha   90.00
_cell.angle_beta   90.00
_cell.angle_gamma   90.00
#
_symmetry.space_group_name_H-M   'P 1'
#
loop_
_entity.id
_entity.type
_entity.pdbx_description
1 polymer ?
#
loop_
_entity_poly.entity_id
_entity_poly.type
_entity_poly.pdbx_seq_one_letter_code
_entity_poly.pdbx_strand_id
1 'polypeptide(L)' 'MQQPGIIITNTQLYNDAVLDVTTRFTSFDGRAWKGKIRIETETEGTIALDGRHEYNDYEEQYGFILMAEQ' A
#
# COMPACT_ATOMS: atom_id res chain seq x y z
N MET A 1 -3.88 -17.16 4.39
CA MET A 1 -3.44 -15.78 4.68
C MET A 1 -4.17 -14.89 3.68
N GLN A 2 -4.96 -13.94 4.16
CA GLN A 2 -5.67 -13.01 3.29
C GLN A 2 -4.66 -11.99 2.77
N GLN A 3 -4.61 -11.77 1.46
CA GLN A 3 -3.92 -10.60 0.92
C GLN A 3 -4.88 -9.42 1.06
N PRO A 4 -4.42 -8.24 1.49
CA PRO A 4 -5.23 -7.05 1.42
C PRO A 4 -5.37 -6.59 -0.02
N GLY A 5 -6.55 -6.06 -0.31
CA GLY A 5 -6.79 -5.28 -1.50
C GLY A 5 -6.16 -3.89 -1.37
N ILE A 6 -5.89 -3.29 -2.52
CA ILE A 6 -5.52 -1.88 -2.64
C ILE A 6 -6.75 -1.13 -3.15
N ILE A 7 -7.17 -0.11 -2.42
CA ILE A 7 -8.23 0.79 -2.87
C ILE A 7 -7.62 2.15 -3.17
N ILE A 8 -7.81 2.64 -4.39
CA ILE A 8 -7.40 3.99 -4.79
C ILE A 8 -8.43 4.97 -4.25
N THR A 9 -8.01 5.86 -3.34
CA THR A 9 -8.87 6.88 -2.72
C THR A 9 -8.71 8.25 -3.37
N ASN A 10 -7.56 8.51 -4.02
CA ASN A 10 -7.33 9.70 -4.82
C ASN A 10 -6.66 9.32 -6.16
N THR A 11 -7.47 9.20 -7.21
CA THR A 11 -7.02 8.77 -8.53
C THR A 11 -5.99 9.70 -9.17
N GLN A 12 -6.11 11.02 -8.98
CA GLN A 12 -5.16 11.97 -9.56
C GLN A 12 -3.78 11.78 -8.93
N LEU A 13 -3.71 11.81 -7.59
CA LEU A 13 -2.46 11.62 -6.86
C LEU A 13 -1.83 10.25 -7.15
N TYR A 14 -2.64 9.20 -7.16
CA TYR A 14 -2.17 7.84 -7.46
C TYR A 14 -1.53 7.77 -8.85
N ASN A 15 -2.22 8.28 -9.88
CA ASN A 15 -1.70 8.22 -11.25
C ASN A 15 -0.46 9.11 -11.47
N ASP A 16 -0.34 10.20 -10.72
CA ASP A 16 0.82 11.11 -10.83
C ASP A 16 2.05 10.57 -10.07
N ALA A 17 1.83 9.82 -8.97
CA ALA A 17 2.89 9.38 -8.06
C ALA A 17 3.28 7.91 -8.21
N VAL A 18 2.34 7.02 -8.58
CA VAL A 18 2.49 5.57 -8.47
C VAL A 18 2.39 4.89 -9.84
N LEU A 19 3.40 4.08 -10.15
CA LEU A 19 3.44 3.20 -11.31
C LEU A 19 2.90 1.80 -10.98
N ASP A 20 3.37 1.23 -9.88
CA ASP A 20 2.97 -0.10 -9.44
C ASP A 20 3.05 -0.25 -7.91
N VAL A 21 2.22 -1.12 -7.35
CA VAL A 21 2.24 -1.47 -5.94
C VAL A 21 2.25 -2.98 -5.79
N THR A 22 3.41 -3.51 -5.41
CA THR A 22 3.56 -4.92 -5.08
C THR A 22 3.53 -5.11 -3.57
N THR A 23 2.71 -6.04 -3.09
CA THR A 23 2.59 -6.31 -1.67
C THR A 23 2.87 -7.78 -1.33
N ARG A 24 3.45 -8.01 -0.16
CA ARG A 24 3.67 -9.36 0.40
C ARG A 24 3.40 -9.33 1.90
N PHE A 25 2.24 -9.81 2.28
CA PHE A 25 1.82 -9.85 3.67
C PHE A 25 2.13 -11.18 4.33
N THR A 26 2.51 -11.09 5.60
CA THR A 26 2.77 -12.21 6.50
C THR A 26 1.58 -12.43 7.42
N SER A 27 0.99 -11.37 7.98
CA SER A 27 -0.18 -11.47 8.84
C SER A 27 -0.99 -10.18 8.91
N PHE A 28 -2.23 -10.33 9.38
CA PHE A 28 -3.11 -9.24 9.75
C PHE A 28 -3.62 -9.50 11.17
N ASP A 29 -3.51 -8.53 12.06
CA ASP A 29 -3.92 -8.66 13.47
C ASP A 29 -5.28 -8.01 13.79
N GLY A 30 -6.04 -7.62 12.75
CA GLY A 30 -7.29 -6.89 12.90
C GLY A 30 -7.14 -5.37 12.94
N ARG A 31 -5.91 -4.85 13.06
CA ARG A 31 -5.60 -3.42 13.05
C ARG A 31 -4.58 -3.04 12.01
N ALA A 32 -3.54 -3.86 11.84
CA ALA A 32 -2.46 -3.58 10.93
C ALA A 32 -2.00 -4.83 10.17
N TRP A 33 -1.50 -4.57 8.98
CA TRP A 33 -0.84 -5.53 8.13
C TRP A 33 0.63 -5.62 8.47
N LYS A 34 1.19 -6.82 8.50
CA LYS A 34 2.63 -7.04 8.66
C LYS A 34 3.20 -7.66 7.40
N GLY A 35 4.25 -7.06 6.85
CA GLY A 35 4.92 -7.57 5.67
C GLY A 35 5.67 -6.50 4.90
N LYS A 36 5.87 -6.77 3.62
CA LYS A 36 6.59 -5.89 2.70
C LYS A 36 5.64 -5.24 1.72
N ILE A 37 5.78 -3.94 1.54
CA ILE A 37 5.20 -3.21 0.41
C ILE A 37 6.34 -2.65 -0.43
N ARG A 38 6.15 -2.70 -1.75
CA ARG A 38 7.00 -2.05 -2.72
C ARG A 38 6.12 -1.14 -3.56
N ILE A 39 6.45 0.14 -3.57
CA ILE A 39 5.79 1.16 -4.38
C ILE A 39 6.80 1.60 -5.42
N GLU A 40 6.46 1.39 -6.68
CA GLU A 40 7.20 1.96 -7.79
C GLU A 40 6.57 3.30 -8.12
N THR A 41 7.39 4.35 -8.16
CA THR A 41 6.97 5.73 -8.37
C THR A 41 7.64 6.28 -9.63
N GLU A 42 7.00 7.25 -10.27
CA GLU A 42 7.56 7.96 -11.43
C GLU A 42 8.83 8.76 -11.05
N THR A 43 8.84 9.39 -9.87
CA THR A 43 9.86 10.39 -9.51
C THR A 43 10.87 9.92 -8.46
N GLU A 44 10.47 9.06 -7.53
CA GLU A 44 11.30 8.65 -6.38
C GLU A 44 11.94 7.26 -6.59
N GLY A 45 11.63 6.60 -7.71
CA GLY A 45 12.05 5.23 -8.00
C GLY A 45 11.27 4.22 -7.16
N THR A 46 11.97 3.24 -6.58
CA THR A 46 11.34 2.13 -5.84
C THR A 46 11.46 2.34 -4.34
N ILE A 47 10.32 2.39 -3.66
CA ILE A 47 10.21 2.50 -2.21
C ILE A 47 9.83 1.13 -1.66
N ALA A 48 10.68 0.56 -0.81
CA ALA A 48 10.46 -0.76 -0.21
C ALA A 48 10.40 -0.62 1.31
N LEU A 49 9.24 -0.92 1.89
CA LEU A 49 8.98 -0.82 3.32
C LEU A 49 8.68 -2.22 3.87
N ASP A 50 9.40 -2.61 4.92
CA ASP A 50 9.21 -3.87 5.63
C ASP A 50 8.77 -3.57 7.07
N GLY A 51 7.69 -4.21 7.51
CA GLY A 51 7.21 -4.06 8.86
C GLY A 51 5.69 -3.96 8.95
N ARG A 52 5.22 -3.03 9.78
CA ARG A 52 3.81 -2.85 10.12
C ARG A 52 3.22 -1.70 9.30
N HIS A 53 2.07 -1.94 8.69
CA HIS A 53 1.36 -1.02 7.81
C HIS A 53 -0.11 -0.89 8.25
N GLU A 54 -0.58 0.31 8.47
CA GLU A 54 -1.99 0.64 8.75
C GLU A 54 -2.74 0.97 7.46
N TYR A 55 -4.07 1.14 7.58
CA TYR A 55 -4.93 1.33 6.42
C TYR A 55 -4.62 2.63 5.66
N ASN A 56 -4.32 3.72 6.38
CA ASN A 56 -4.14 5.07 5.85
C ASN A 56 -2.68 5.49 5.61
N ASP A 57 -1.71 4.60 5.85
CA ASP A 57 -0.28 4.95 5.75
C ASP A 57 0.14 5.54 4.39
N TYR A 58 -0.61 5.25 3.33
CA TYR A 58 -0.29 5.62 1.95
C TYR A 58 -1.30 6.59 1.33
N GLU A 59 -2.34 6.98 2.06
CA GLU A 59 -3.45 7.74 1.49
C GLU A 59 -3.02 9.15 1.11
N GLU A 60 -2.38 9.87 2.02
CA GLU A 60 -1.98 11.26 1.81
C GLU A 60 -0.84 11.41 0.79
N GLN A 61 0.07 10.43 0.72
CA GLN A 61 1.26 10.50 -0.12
C GLN A 61 1.06 9.86 -1.50
N TYR A 62 0.32 8.75 -1.57
CA TYR A 62 0.20 7.94 -2.78
C TYR A 62 -1.25 7.73 -3.23
N GLY A 63 -2.24 8.23 -2.50
CA GLY A 63 -3.65 8.19 -2.92
C GLY A 63 -4.29 6.80 -2.88
N PHE A 64 -3.76 5.87 -2.07
CA PHE A 64 -4.35 4.54 -1.87
C PHE A 64 -4.33 4.10 -0.41
N ILE A 65 -5.18 3.13 -0.08
CA ILE A 65 -5.24 2.47 1.22
C ILE A 65 -5.13 0.95 1.09
N LEU A 66 -4.68 0.30 2.17
CA LEU A 66 -4.69 -1.16 2.32
C LEU A 66 -5.96 -1.61 3.02
N MET A 67 -6.68 -2.56 2.43
CA MET A 67 -7.96 -3.05 2.96
C MET A 67 -7.98 -4.57 3.11
N ALA A 68 -8.56 -5.07 4.19
CA ALA A 68 -8.85 -6.50 4.28
C ALA A 68 -9.87 -6.85 3.19
N GLU A 69 -9.52 -7.76 2.28
CA GLU A 69 -10.54 -8.42 1.47
C GLU A 69 -11.46 -9.20 2.43
N GLN A 70 -12.75 -9.31 2.12
CA GLN A 70 -13.69 -10.11 2.92
C GLN A 70 -13.71 -11.56 2.43
#